data_AF-A0A0P0XR35-F1
#
_entry.id   AF-A0A0P0XR35-F1
#
_cell.length_a   1.000
_cell.length_b   1.000
_cell.length_c   1.000
_cell.angle_alpha   90.00
_cell.angle_beta   90.00
_cell.angle_gamma   90.00
#
_symmetry.space_group_name_H-M   'P 1'
#
loop_
_entity.id
_entity.type
_entity.pdbx_description
1 polymer ?
#
loop_
_entity_poly.entity_id
_entity_poly.type
_entity_poly.pdbx_seq_one_letter_code
_entity_poly.pdbx_strand_id
1 'polypeptide(L)'
;MESSAGGGGGESPPPAKPVLLHGDLDLWVVEARLLPNMDMFSEHVRRCFAACKPPTSCATARQPRHARGHHRRKIITSDPYVTLSVAGAVVARTRVIPNDQDPVWDERFAVPLAHYAAALEFHVKDNDTFGAQLIGTVTIPADRVASCQEVEDWFPIIGNNGRPYKPDTALRLRLRFNPAADNPLYRRGIPGDPDHQGIKDSYFPLRHGGRVTLYQDAHYREGDLPEIELDEGGKVFDHNACWEDICHAILEAHHMIYIVGWSVYDKVRLVREPSPSRPLPEGGDLNLGELLKFKSQEGVRVCLLVWDDKTSHDKLFIKTGGVMATHDEET
;
A
#
# COMPACT_ATOMS: atom_id res chain seq x y z
N MET A 1 34.49 59.00 26.04
CA MET A 1 33.46 57.99 26.32
C MET A 1 32.43 58.09 25.21
N GLU A 2 32.58 57.30 24.16
CA GLU A 2 31.49 56.96 23.24
C GLU A 2 31.69 55.49 22.89
N SER A 3 30.78 54.67 23.40
CA SER A 3 30.80 53.21 23.27
C SER A 3 29.93 52.80 22.08
N SER A 4 30.54 52.18 21.09
CA SER A 4 29.89 51.53 19.96
C SER A 4 29.21 50.25 20.44
N ALA A 5 27.88 50.20 20.42
CA ALA A 5 27.11 48.98 20.63
C ALA A 5 26.82 48.34 19.27
N GLY A 6 27.55 47.26 18.95
CA GLY A 6 27.24 46.40 17.80
C GLY A 6 26.05 45.50 18.13
N GLY A 7 24.92 45.73 17.46
CA GLY A 7 23.76 44.84 17.50
C GLY A 7 24.00 43.62 16.63
N GLY A 8 24.25 42.46 17.26
CA GLY A 8 24.25 41.17 16.58
C GLY A 8 22.83 40.73 16.27
N GLY A 9 22.36 41.04 15.06
CA GLY A 9 21.17 40.40 14.48
C GLY A 9 21.52 38.96 14.11
N GLY A 10 20.90 37.99 14.78
CA GLY A 10 20.98 36.59 14.38
C GLY A 10 20.23 36.40 13.07
N GLU A 11 20.96 36.35 11.96
CA GLU A 11 20.43 35.86 10.68
C GLU A 11 20.03 34.39 10.83
N SER A 12 18.76 34.10 10.53
CA SER A 12 18.27 32.74 10.33
C SER A 12 19.14 32.05 9.28
N PRO A 13 19.60 30.81 9.49
CA PRO A 13 20.39 30.11 8.47
C PRO A 13 19.57 30.03 7.16
N PRO A 14 20.23 30.16 6.00
CA PRO A 14 19.55 30.08 4.72
C PRO A 14 18.80 28.74 4.58
N PRO A 15 17.64 28.72 3.90
CA PRO A 15 16.89 27.48 3.71
C PRO A 15 17.77 26.45 3.03
N ALA A 16 17.81 25.24 3.61
CA ALA A 16 18.62 24.14 3.07
C ALA A 16 18.22 23.88 1.61
N LYS A 17 19.22 23.89 0.72
CA LYS A 17 18.99 23.71 -0.72
C LYS A 17 18.50 22.27 -0.98
N PRO A 18 17.36 22.08 -1.66
CA PRO A 18 16.89 20.75 -2.00
C PRO A 18 17.90 20.01 -2.89
N VAL A 19 18.08 18.71 -2.64
CA VAL A 19 18.88 17.80 -3.46
C VAL A 19 18.01 16.69 -4.03
N LEU A 20 18.38 16.18 -5.20
CA LEU A 20 17.71 15.02 -5.79
C LEU A 20 18.18 13.74 -5.10
N LEU A 21 17.26 13.07 -4.42
CA LEU A 21 17.44 11.72 -3.93
C LEU A 21 16.78 10.77 -4.93
N HIS A 22 17.58 10.30 -5.90
CA HIS A 22 17.17 9.30 -6.89
C HIS A 22 17.97 8.01 -6.68
N GLY A 23 17.31 6.97 -6.17
CA GLY A 23 17.94 5.72 -5.75
C GLY A 23 17.18 5.04 -4.61
N ASP A 24 17.81 4.08 -3.95
CA ASP A 24 17.20 3.33 -2.86
C ASP A 24 17.70 3.80 -1.50
N LEU A 25 16.79 4.04 -0.58
CA LEU A 25 17.11 4.27 0.83
C LEU A 25 16.91 2.96 1.60
N ASP A 26 18.02 2.37 2.05
CA ASP A 26 18.02 1.32 3.07
C ASP A 26 17.73 2.00 4.41
N LEU A 27 16.51 1.84 4.93
CA LEU A 27 16.07 2.42 6.19
C LEU A 27 15.82 1.33 7.22
N TRP A 28 16.32 1.53 8.43
CA TRP A 28 16.00 0.73 9.59
C TRP A 28 15.51 1.64 10.72
N VAL A 29 14.23 1.49 11.05
CA VAL A 29 13.60 2.14 12.20
C VAL A 29 13.73 1.18 13.38
N VAL A 30 14.66 1.49 14.29
CA VAL A 30 15.06 0.55 15.33
C VAL A 30 14.12 0.64 16.53
N GLU A 31 14.18 1.77 17.24
CA GLU A 31 13.49 1.97 18.51
C GLU A 31 13.34 3.46 18.82
N ALA A 32 12.38 3.82 19.69
CA ALA A 32 12.33 5.13 20.32
C ALA A 32 12.38 4.96 21.83
N ARG A 33 12.75 6.04 22.53
CA ARG A 33 12.79 6.04 24.00
C ARG A 33 12.10 7.27 24.57
N LEU A 34 11.50 7.10 25.74
CA LEU A 34 10.91 8.14 26.58
C LEU A 34 9.88 9.00 25.83
N LEU A 35 9.02 8.37 25.03
CA LEU A 35 7.92 9.06 24.34
C LEU A 35 6.92 9.64 25.37
N PRO A 36 6.37 10.84 25.14
CA PRO A 36 5.32 11.38 25.99
C PRO A 36 4.05 10.51 25.92
N ASN A 37 3.28 10.48 27.00
CA ASN A 37 1.96 9.82 27.00
C ASN A 37 0.94 10.78 26.37
N MET A 38 0.45 10.46 25.18
CA MET A 38 -0.54 11.27 24.46
C MET A 38 -1.99 10.91 24.78
N ASP A 39 -2.29 9.70 25.25
CA ASP A 39 -3.64 9.31 25.72
C ASP A 39 -4.18 10.21 26.83
N MET A 40 -3.29 10.68 27.72
CA MET A 40 -3.68 11.63 28.73
C MET A 40 -4.14 12.94 28.11
N PHE A 41 -3.51 13.41 27.02
CA PHE A 41 -3.89 14.63 26.33
C PHE A 41 -5.21 14.47 25.57
N SER A 42 -5.39 13.36 24.86
CA SER A 42 -6.64 13.06 24.14
C SER A 42 -7.83 12.94 25.10
N GLU A 43 -7.66 12.34 26.28
CA GLU A 43 -8.68 12.31 27.35
C GLU A 43 -9.02 13.70 27.93
N HIS A 44 -8.02 14.58 28.09
CA HIS A 44 -8.29 15.97 28.52
C HIS A 44 -9.10 16.75 27.47
N VAL A 45 -8.76 16.59 26.18
CA VAL A 45 -9.51 17.17 25.06
C VAL A 45 -10.94 16.60 24.99
N ARG A 46 -11.08 15.28 25.12
CA ARG A 46 -12.38 14.58 25.21
C ARG A 46 -13.27 15.15 26.32
N ARG A 47 -12.69 15.41 27.49
CA ARG A 47 -13.41 15.96 28.66
C ARG A 47 -13.89 17.41 28.41
N CYS A 48 -13.14 18.20 27.67
CA CYS A 48 -13.54 19.56 27.27
C CYS A 48 -14.69 19.56 26.26
N PHE A 49 -14.71 18.63 25.29
CA PHE A 49 -15.79 18.54 24.30
C PHE A 49 -17.07 17.87 24.84
N ALA A 50 -16.96 17.02 25.88
CA ALA A 50 -18.12 16.47 26.56
C ALA A 50 -18.90 17.51 27.40
N ALA A 51 -18.29 18.67 27.69
CA ALA A 51 -18.91 19.75 28.49
C ALA A 51 -19.92 20.62 27.70
N CYS A 52 -20.02 20.45 26.38
CA CYS A 52 -20.92 21.20 25.51
C CYS A 52 -22.10 20.36 24.99
N LYS A 53 -22.69 19.49 25.83
CA LYS A 53 -23.97 18.85 25.50
C LYS A 53 -25.13 19.71 26.03
N PRO A 54 -26.14 20.06 25.20
CA PRO A 54 -27.33 20.76 25.67
C PRO A 54 -28.15 19.85 26.60
N PRO A 55 -28.93 20.41 27.54
CA PRO A 55 -29.71 19.62 28.48
C PRO A 55 -30.90 19.03 27.72
N THR A 56 -30.84 17.75 27.35
CA THR A 56 -32.03 17.00 26.97
C THR A 56 -32.65 16.31 28.19
N SER A 57 -33.96 16.48 28.26
CA SER A 57 -34.85 16.18 29.36
C SER A 57 -35.02 14.68 29.64
N CYS A 58 -35.30 14.39 30.91
CA CYS A 58 -36.04 13.24 31.45
C CYS A 58 -35.66 11.82 30.97
N ALA A 59 -34.82 11.14 31.77
CA ALA A 59 -34.94 9.70 31.99
C ALA A 59 -34.49 9.32 33.40
N THR A 60 -35.20 8.36 33.97
CA THR A 60 -35.31 7.99 35.38
C THR A 60 -34.02 7.50 36.02
N ALA A 61 -33.83 7.90 37.28
CA ALA A 61 -32.76 7.45 38.16
C ALA A 61 -32.82 5.92 38.34
N ARG A 62 -31.80 5.22 37.84
CA ARG A 62 -31.50 3.84 38.20
C ARG A 62 -30.06 3.81 38.73
N GLN A 63 -29.91 3.67 40.04
CA GLN A 63 -28.61 3.53 40.70
C GLN A 63 -27.88 2.29 40.17
N PRO A 64 -26.62 2.39 39.71
CA PRO A 64 -25.77 1.22 39.55
C PRO A 64 -25.18 0.84 40.92
N ARG A 65 -25.32 -0.43 41.26
CA ARG A 65 -24.69 -1.07 42.41
C ARG A 65 -23.16 -0.98 42.28
N HIS A 66 -22.50 -0.51 43.33
CA HIS A 66 -21.05 -0.54 43.46
C HIS A 66 -20.53 -1.99 43.50
N ALA A 67 -20.05 -2.50 42.37
CA ALA A 67 -19.09 -3.60 42.36
C ALA A 67 -17.68 -2.99 42.51
N ARG A 68 -17.09 -3.10 43.70
CA ARG A 68 -15.68 -2.78 43.94
C ARG A 68 -14.81 -3.89 43.32
N GLY A 69 -14.63 -3.83 42.01
CA GLY A 69 -13.55 -4.52 41.33
C GLY A 69 -12.30 -3.66 41.39
N HIS A 70 -11.25 -4.13 42.05
CA HIS A 70 -9.90 -3.57 41.91
C HIS A 70 -9.42 -3.80 40.47
N HIS A 71 -9.85 -2.95 39.54
CA HIS A 71 -9.16 -2.83 38.27
C HIS A 71 -7.76 -2.27 38.58
N ARG A 72 -6.74 -3.12 38.51
CA ARG A 72 -5.38 -2.68 38.21
C ARG A 72 -5.52 -1.71 37.05
N ARG A 73 -5.30 -0.42 37.28
CA ARG A 73 -5.25 0.57 36.21
C ARG A 73 -4.12 0.13 35.30
N LYS A 74 -4.45 -0.58 34.22
CA LYS A 74 -3.57 -0.70 33.07
C LYS A 74 -3.34 0.75 32.66
N ILE A 75 -2.12 1.24 32.86
CA ILE A 75 -1.77 2.59 32.42
C ILE A 75 -1.87 2.51 30.90
N ILE A 76 -2.92 3.10 30.35
CA ILE A 76 -3.06 3.24 28.91
C ILE A 76 -2.06 4.32 28.51
N THR A 77 -1.18 3.97 27.58
CA THR A 77 -0.17 4.87 27.04
C THR A 77 -0.23 4.80 25.53
N SER A 78 0.46 5.72 24.88
CA SER A 78 0.52 5.82 23.43
C SER A 78 0.79 4.49 22.73
N ASP A 79 0.17 4.35 21.57
CA ASP A 79 0.31 3.30 20.58
C ASP A 79 1.20 3.82 19.42
N PRO A 80 2.53 3.97 19.61
CA PRO A 80 3.38 4.69 18.68
C PRO A 80 3.67 3.94 17.37
N TYR A 81 3.84 4.73 16.31
CA TYR A 81 4.40 4.32 15.03
C TYR A 81 5.17 5.47 14.37
N VAL A 82 6.00 5.16 13.38
CA VAL A 82 6.81 6.14 12.65
C VAL A 82 6.41 6.15 11.18
N THR A 83 6.34 7.34 10.59
CA THR A 83 6.26 7.51 9.12
C THR A 83 7.43 8.32 8.63
N LEU A 84 8.08 7.87 7.55
CA LEU A 84 9.03 8.67 6.79
C LEU A 84 8.28 9.48 5.72
N SER A 85 8.45 10.79 5.75
CA SER A 85 7.98 11.77 4.77
C SER A 85 9.17 12.36 4.02
N VAL A 86 9.09 12.40 2.70
CA VAL A 86 10.09 13.03 1.82
C VAL A 86 9.37 13.96 0.87
N ALA A 87 9.71 15.25 0.90
CA ALA A 87 9.02 16.28 0.10
C ALA A 87 7.48 16.27 0.27
N GLY A 88 6.99 15.94 1.48
CA GLY A 88 5.56 15.86 1.81
C GLY A 88 4.89 14.52 1.46
N ALA A 89 5.57 13.61 0.75
CA ALA A 89 5.05 12.27 0.46
C ALA A 89 5.46 11.28 1.55
N VAL A 90 4.50 10.55 2.10
CA VAL A 90 4.78 9.45 3.04
C VAL A 90 5.22 8.22 2.25
N VAL A 91 6.47 7.81 2.44
CA VAL A 91 7.12 6.73 1.65
C VAL A 91 7.40 5.46 2.45
N ALA A 92 7.33 5.53 3.78
CA ALA A 92 7.40 4.35 4.65
C ALA A 92 6.60 4.57 5.94
N ARG A 93 6.11 3.47 6.51
CA ARG A 93 5.35 3.44 7.78
C ARG A 93 5.66 2.15 8.53
N THR A 94 5.99 2.26 9.82
CA THR A 94 6.14 1.08 10.69
C THR A 94 4.81 0.52 11.17
N ARG A 95 4.82 -0.69 11.72
CA ARG A 95 3.69 -1.16 12.53
C ARG A 95 3.44 -0.27 13.74
N VAL A 96 2.22 -0.33 14.25
CA VAL A 96 1.83 0.28 15.52
C VAL A 96 2.22 -0.67 16.65
N ILE A 97 2.94 -0.15 17.65
CA ILE A 97 3.22 -0.90 18.88
C ILE A 97 2.27 -0.39 19.95
N PRO A 98 1.41 -1.23 20.55
CA PRO A 98 0.41 -0.77 21.48
C PRO A 98 0.99 -0.51 22.88
N ASN A 99 0.61 0.61 23.50
CA ASN A 99 0.83 0.96 24.90
C ASN A 99 2.30 0.87 25.34
N ASP A 100 3.17 1.54 24.58
CA ASP A 100 4.61 1.54 24.84
C ASP A 100 5.23 2.93 24.63
N GLN A 101 5.98 3.42 25.61
CA GLN A 101 6.71 4.69 25.51
C GLN A 101 8.17 4.51 25.09
N ASP A 102 8.65 3.26 25.04
CA ASP A 102 9.97 2.86 24.61
C ASP A 102 9.88 1.78 23.51
N PRO A 103 9.13 2.04 22.42
CA PRO A 103 8.80 1.05 21.41
C PRO A 103 10.04 0.57 20.64
N VAL A 104 10.14 -0.74 20.42
CA VAL A 104 11.13 -1.38 19.54
C VAL A 104 10.43 -1.94 18.31
N TRP A 105 10.52 -1.22 17.18
CA TRP A 105 9.95 -1.68 15.91
C TRP A 105 10.83 -2.73 15.24
N ASP A 106 12.13 -2.46 15.19
CA ASP A 106 13.10 -3.29 14.48
C ASP A 106 12.66 -3.58 13.03
N GLU A 107 12.22 -2.53 12.31
CA GLU A 107 11.65 -2.64 10.97
C GLU A 107 12.57 -2.05 9.91
N ARG A 108 12.80 -2.84 8.85
CA ARG A 108 13.65 -2.48 7.72
C ARG A 108 12.80 -2.22 6.48
N PHE A 109 13.16 -1.19 5.74
CA PHE A 109 12.53 -0.77 4.50
C PHE A 109 13.59 -0.56 3.44
N ALA A 110 13.31 -1.05 2.23
CA ALA A 110 13.97 -0.56 1.02
C ALA A 110 13.01 0.44 0.39
N VAL A 111 13.36 1.73 0.42
CA VAL A 111 12.48 2.81 -0.02
C VAL A 111 13.02 3.42 -1.30
N PRO A 112 12.39 3.17 -2.47
CA PRO A 112 12.74 3.85 -3.70
C PRO A 112 12.43 5.35 -3.59
N LEU A 113 13.44 6.18 -3.85
CA LEU A 113 13.33 7.64 -3.85
C LEU A 113 13.55 8.18 -5.26
N ALA A 114 12.74 9.17 -5.63
CA ALA A 114 12.91 10.00 -6.82
C ALA A 114 12.47 11.45 -6.53
N HIS A 115 12.89 11.99 -5.37
CA HIS A 115 12.36 13.22 -4.80
C HIS A 115 13.43 14.31 -4.71
N TYR A 116 13.06 15.56 -4.97
CA TYR A 116 13.83 16.72 -4.54
C TYR A 116 13.44 17.08 -3.12
N ALA A 117 14.37 16.97 -2.16
CA ALA A 117 14.09 17.21 -0.76
C ALA A 117 15.21 18.00 -0.10
N ALA A 118 14.85 18.89 0.82
CA ALA A 118 15.81 19.54 1.72
C ALA A 118 16.16 18.65 2.93
N ALA A 119 15.23 17.79 3.35
CA ALA A 119 15.39 16.86 4.45
C ALA A 119 14.43 15.66 4.34
N LEU A 120 14.75 14.61 5.09
CA LEU A 120 13.87 13.49 5.40
C LEU A 120 13.23 13.76 6.77
N GLU A 121 11.91 13.62 6.85
CA GLU A 121 11.14 13.88 8.06
C GLU A 121 10.52 12.58 8.58
N PHE A 122 10.93 12.18 9.77
CA PHE A 122 10.38 11.04 10.48
C PHE A 122 9.37 11.53 11.50
N HIS A 123 8.09 11.29 11.25
CA HIS A 123 7.01 11.65 12.15
C HIS A 123 6.70 10.47 13.08
N VAL A 124 6.97 10.66 14.37
CA VAL A 124 6.53 9.75 15.44
C VAL A 124 5.10 10.14 15.79
N LYS A 125 4.17 9.20 15.70
CA LYS A 125 2.74 9.43 15.86
C LYS A 125 2.14 8.42 16.83
N ASP A 126 1.09 8.83 17.50
CA ASP A 126 0.21 7.98 18.30
C ASP A 126 -0.99 7.54 17.47
N ASN A 127 -1.36 6.26 17.52
CA ASN A 127 -2.48 5.71 16.76
C ASN A 127 -3.74 5.55 17.63
N ASP A 128 -4.46 6.65 17.80
CA ASP A 128 -5.71 6.66 18.57
C ASP A 128 -6.92 6.25 17.73
N THR A 129 -7.95 5.77 18.42
CA THR A 129 -9.26 5.39 17.85
C THR A 129 -9.96 6.50 17.03
N PHE A 130 -9.60 7.77 17.24
CA PHE A 130 -10.18 8.93 16.55
C PHE A 130 -9.25 9.60 15.53
N GLY A 131 -8.10 8.99 15.25
CA GLY A 131 -7.13 9.48 14.28
C GLY A 131 -5.73 9.63 14.87
N ALA A 132 -4.73 9.65 13.99
CA ALA A 132 -3.34 9.68 14.42
C ALA A 132 -2.92 11.08 14.93
N GLN A 133 -2.31 11.13 16.12
CA GLN A 133 -1.77 12.36 16.70
C GLN A 133 -0.25 12.43 16.52
N LEU A 134 0.29 13.57 16.09
CA LEU A 134 1.74 13.76 16.01
C LEU A 134 2.35 13.90 17.41
N ILE A 135 3.28 13.02 17.75
CA ILE A 135 4.14 13.14 18.93
C ILE A 135 5.27 14.12 18.61
N GLY A 136 6.00 13.89 17.53
CA GLY A 136 7.05 14.81 17.11
C GLY A 136 7.76 14.37 15.84
N THR A 137 8.74 15.18 15.45
CA THR A 137 9.46 15.03 14.19
C THR A 137 10.96 14.91 14.44
N VAL A 138 11.58 13.98 13.73
CA VAL A 138 13.03 13.93 13.51
C VAL A 138 13.30 14.38 12.08
N THR A 139 14.19 15.34 11.90
CA THR A 139 14.56 15.87 10.58
C THR A 139 16.01 15.58 10.29
N ILE A 140 16.29 14.87 9.19
CA ILE A 140 17.65 14.57 8.72
C ILE A 140 17.90 15.32 7.42
N PRO A 141 18.89 16.23 7.36
CA PRO A 141 19.22 16.95 6.13
C PRO A 141 19.50 16.01 4.94
N ALA A 142 18.95 16.33 3.78
CA ALA A 142 19.02 15.46 2.61
C ALA A 142 20.44 15.37 2.02
N ASP A 143 21.28 16.39 2.22
CA ASP A 143 22.71 16.37 1.87
C ASP A 143 23.49 15.34 2.70
N ARG A 144 23.17 15.19 4.00
CA ARG A 144 23.73 14.12 4.84
C ARG A 144 23.37 12.74 4.31
N VAL A 145 22.12 12.57 3.85
CA VAL A 145 21.66 11.30 3.25
C VAL A 145 22.33 11.06 1.90
N ALA A 146 22.44 12.08 1.05
CA ALA A 146 23.09 12.02 -0.26
C ALA A 146 24.60 11.72 -0.20
N SER A 147 25.23 11.86 0.98
CA SER A 147 26.64 11.49 1.17
C SER A 147 26.93 9.99 1.01
N CYS A 148 25.88 9.15 0.93
CA CYS A 148 25.94 7.68 0.78
C CYS A 148 26.63 6.96 1.97
N GLN A 149 27.02 7.68 3.02
CA GLN A 149 27.55 7.09 4.24
C GLN A 149 26.41 6.49 5.05
N GLU A 150 26.69 5.35 5.68
CA GLU A 150 25.78 4.79 6.67
C GLU A 150 25.72 5.70 7.88
N VAL A 151 24.50 6.07 8.25
CA VAL A 151 24.20 6.87 9.43
C VAL A 151 23.41 6.00 10.39
N GLU A 152 23.97 5.71 11.57
CA GLU A 152 23.27 5.07 12.67
C GLU A 152 23.42 5.96 13.91
N ASP A 153 22.31 6.51 14.41
CA ASP A 153 22.36 7.43 15.54
C ASP A 153 21.01 7.55 16.28
N TRP A 154 21.06 8.16 17.45
CA TRP A 154 19.89 8.66 18.18
C TRP A 154 19.58 10.09 17.77
N PHE A 155 18.39 10.29 17.22
CA PHE A 155 17.92 11.60 16.78
C PHE A 155 16.90 12.16 17.76
N PRO A 156 17.08 13.40 18.24
CA PRO A 156 16.15 14.01 19.19
C PRO A 156 14.79 14.25 18.51
N ILE A 157 13.71 13.84 19.18
CA ILE A 157 12.35 14.08 18.68
C ILE A 157 11.93 15.50 19.07
N ILE A 158 11.66 16.32 18.05
CA ILE A 158 11.21 17.70 18.24
C ILE A 158 9.68 17.70 18.29
N GLY A 159 9.11 18.18 19.39
CA GLY A 159 7.67 18.32 19.53
C GLY A 159 7.10 19.41 18.63
N ASN A 160 5.77 19.45 18.50
CA ASN A 160 5.07 20.41 17.63
C ASN A 160 5.29 21.89 18.03
N ASN A 161 5.75 22.15 19.25
CA ASN A 161 6.15 23.49 19.72
C ASN A 161 7.56 23.91 19.27
N GLY A 162 8.22 23.12 18.43
CA GLY A 162 9.59 23.36 17.96
C GLY A 162 10.66 23.12 19.03
N ARG A 163 10.29 22.53 20.17
CA ARG A 163 11.22 22.23 21.26
C ARG A 163 11.38 20.72 21.43
N PRO A 164 12.58 20.24 21.79
CA PRO A 164 12.75 18.85 22.19
C PRO A 164 11.92 18.57 23.46
N TYR A 165 11.56 17.31 23.65
CA TYR A 165 10.95 16.83 24.89
C TYR A 165 12.01 16.76 26.01
N LYS A 166 11.94 15.74 26.88
CA LYS A 166 13.03 15.49 27.82
C LYS A 166 14.34 15.25 27.03
N PRO A 167 15.52 15.59 27.58
CA PRO A 167 16.80 15.51 26.86
C PRO A 167 17.06 14.18 26.16
N ASP A 168 16.46 13.10 26.67
CA ASP A 168 16.66 11.75 26.19
C ASP A 168 15.56 11.24 25.25
N THR A 169 14.46 11.96 25.03
CA THR A 169 13.40 11.51 24.11
C THR A 169 13.91 11.54 22.66
N ALA A 170 14.14 10.36 22.10
CA ALA A 170 14.85 10.22 20.82
C ALA A 170 14.38 9.00 20.05
N LEU A 171 14.61 9.01 18.74
CA LEU A 171 14.36 7.93 17.79
C LEU A 171 15.71 7.43 17.27
N ARG A 172 15.95 6.12 17.37
CA ARG A 172 17.14 5.49 16.81
C ARG A 172 16.86 5.04 15.39
N LEU A 173 17.65 5.54 14.45
CA LEU A 173 17.54 5.25 13.04
C LEU A 173 18.87 4.77 12.50
N ARG A 174 18.83 3.83 11.57
CA ARG A 174 19.93 3.51 10.68
C ARG A 174 19.51 3.70 9.23
N LEU A 175 20.31 4.40 8.46
CA LEU A 175 20.02 4.76 7.07
C LEU A 175 21.26 4.74 6.20
N ARG A 176 21.11 4.23 4.98
CA ARG A 176 22.11 4.29 3.92
C ARG A 176 21.41 4.53 2.59
N PHE A 177 21.88 5.52 1.83
CA PHE A 177 21.34 5.82 0.51
C PHE A 177 22.24 5.24 -0.58
N ASN A 178 21.64 4.54 -1.53
CA ASN A 178 22.28 3.95 -2.69
C ASN A 178 21.77 4.66 -3.95
N PRO A 179 22.53 5.59 -4.55
CA PRO A 179 22.10 6.32 -5.74
C PRO A 179 21.80 5.38 -6.92
N ALA A 180 20.76 5.69 -7.69
CA ALA A 180 20.34 4.87 -8.83
C ALA A 180 21.46 4.69 -9.87
N ALA A 181 22.29 5.73 -10.07
CA ALA A 181 23.43 5.68 -11.00
C ALA A 181 24.53 4.69 -10.57
N ASP A 182 24.67 4.49 -9.26
CA ASP A 182 25.71 3.63 -8.68
C ASP A 182 25.20 2.22 -8.39
N ASN A 183 23.88 2.05 -8.26
CA ASN A 183 23.27 0.76 -7.99
C ASN A 183 23.40 -0.17 -9.21
N PRO A 184 24.15 -1.30 -9.09
CA PRO A 184 24.33 -2.25 -10.20
C PRO A 184 23.02 -2.83 -10.73
N LEU A 185 21.96 -2.88 -9.91
CA LEU A 185 20.63 -3.36 -10.30
C LEU A 185 20.03 -2.55 -11.45
N TYR A 186 20.35 -1.26 -11.55
CA TYR A 186 19.79 -0.38 -12.59
C TYR A 186 20.71 -0.20 -13.80
N ARG A 187 21.93 -0.72 -13.77
CA ARG A 187 22.89 -0.57 -14.87
C ARG A 187 22.60 -1.46 -16.07
N ARG A 188 21.90 -2.57 -15.85
CA ARG A 188 21.56 -3.55 -16.90
C ARG A 188 20.08 -3.86 -16.82
N GLY A 189 19.42 -3.99 -17.97
CA GLY A 189 18.08 -4.57 -18.00
C GLY A 189 18.12 -6.03 -17.57
N ILE A 190 16.94 -6.61 -17.30
CA ILE A 190 16.80 -8.04 -16.94
C ILE A 190 17.54 -8.97 -17.92
N PRO A 191 17.53 -8.76 -19.26
CA PRO A 191 18.30 -9.60 -20.19
C PRO A 191 19.82 -9.51 -20.02
N GLY A 192 20.32 -8.48 -19.36
CA GLY A 192 21.76 -8.25 -19.12
C GLY A 192 22.22 -8.67 -17.72
N ASP A 193 21.32 -9.15 -16.86
CA ASP A 193 21.66 -9.70 -15.54
C ASP A 193 22.30 -11.09 -15.71
N PRO A 194 23.60 -11.27 -15.40
CA PRO A 194 24.25 -12.57 -15.55
C PRO A 194 23.59 -13.65 -14.69
N ASP A 195 23.03 -13.27 -13.54
CA ASP A 195 22.44 -14.22 -12.59
C ASP A 195 20.94 -14.46 -12.84
N HIS A 196 20.33 -13.73 -13.78
CA HIS A 196 18.91 -13.81 -14.18
C HIS A 196 17.94 -13.88 -12.98
N GLN A 197 18.19 -13.12 -11.92
CA GLN A 197 17.50 -13.30 -10.63
C GLN A 197 16.06 -12.75 -10.63
N GLY A 198 15.70 -11.96 -11.63
CA GLY A 198 14.42 -11.25 -11.69
C GLY A 198 14.30 -10.19 -10.59
N ILE A 199 13.06 -9.85 -10.22
CA ILE A 199 12.79 -8.86 -9.16
C ILE A 199 12.99 -9.51 -7.79
N LYS A 200 13.95 -8.98 -7.03
CA LYS A 200 14.26 -9.41 -5.64
C LYS A 200 13.17 -8.97 -4.66
N ASP A 201 13.13 -9.59 -3.48
CA ASP A 201 12.23 -9.25 -2.37
C ASP A 201 10.73 -9.23 -2.73
N SER A 202 10.35 -10.06 -3.70
CA SER A 202 8.97 -10.27 -4.11
C SER A 202 8.35 -11.48 -3.41
N TYR A 203 7.04 -11.44 -3.13
CA TYR A 203 6.34 -12.55 -2.49
C TYR A 203 6.35 -13.83 -3.34
N PHE A 204 6.33 -13.67 -4.67
CA PHE A 204 6.45 -14.78 -5.62
C PHE A 204 7.80 -14.73 -6.33
N PRO A 205 8.68 -15.73 -6.16
CA PRO A 205 9.97 -15.75 -6.82
C PRO A 205 9.83 -15.99 -8.32
N LEU A 206 10.88 -15.64 -9.07
CA LEU A 206 10.98 -15.97 -10.50
C LEU A 206 10.86 -17.48 -10.72
N ARG A 207 10.08 -17.87 -11.73
CA ARG A 207 9.90 -19.27 -12.16
C ARG A 207 10.41 -19.44 -13.58
N HIS A 208 11.18 -20.50 -13.80
CA HIS A 208 11.68 -20.88 -15.11
C HIS A 208 10.79 -21.95 -15.76
N GLY A 209 10.89 -22.09 -17.08
CA GLY A 209 10.11 -23.07 -17.85
C GLY A 209 8.64 -22.72 -18.05
N GLY A 210 8.23 -21.50 -17.70
CA GLY A 210 6.89 -20.98 -18.02
C GLY A 210 6.75 -20.69 -19.52
N ARG A 211 5.53 -20.87 -20.04
CA ARG A 211 5.13 -20.38 -21.36
C ARG A 211 4.13 -19.25 -21.16
N VAL A 212 4.39 -18.10 -21.77
CA VAL A 212 3.49 -16.95 -21.74
C VAL A 212 2.88 -16.79 -23.13
N THR A 213 1.55 -16.83 -23.19
CA THR A 213 0.79 -16.44 -24.38
C THR A 213 0.40 -14.98 -24.24
N LEU A 214 0.74 -14.16 -25.23
CA LEU A 214 0.39 -12.74 -25.24
C LEU A 214 -0.92 -12.57 -26.00
N TYR A 215 -1.86 -11.86 -25.37
CA TYR A 215 -3.15 -11.55 -25.96
C TYR A 215 -3.26 -10.06 -26.26
N GLN A 216 -3.50 -9.75 -27.53
CA GLN A 216 -3.96 -8.44 -27.95
C GLN A 216 -5.49 -8.49 -28.00
N ASP A 217 -6.13 -7.70 -27.15
CA ASP A 217 -7.59 -7.65 -26.99
C ASP A 217 -8.23 -9.00 -26.59
N ALA A 218 -9.57 -9.03 -26.57
CA ALA A 218 -10.33 -10.25 -26.27
C ALA A 218 -10.30 -11.26 -27.43
N HIS A 219 -10.24 -10.74 -28.66
CA HIS A 219 -10.33 -11.50 -29.90
C HIS A 219 -9.70 -10.66 -31.03
N TYR A 220 -9.13 -11.32 -32.02
CA TYR A 220 -8.69 -10.74 -33.28
C TYR A 220 -9.25 -11.60 -34.42
N ARG A 221 -9.45 -11.01 -35.60
CA ARG A 221 -9.86 -11.78 -36.78
C ARG A 221 -8.65 -12.23 -37.58
N GLU A 222 -8.71 -13.45 -38.08
CA GLU A 222 -7.66 -14.00 -38.92
C GLU A 222 -7.47 -13.14 -40.18
N GLY A 223 -6.23 -12.72 -40.44
CA GLY A 223 -5.87 -11.84 -41.56
C GLY A 223 -5.94 -10.34 -41.29
N ASP A 224 -6.50 -9.88 -40.16
CA ASP A 224 -6.54 -8.44 -39.84
C ASP A 224 -5.18 -7.89 -39.38
N LEU A 225 -4.33 -8.75 -38.83
CA LEU A 225 -3.02 -8.37 -38.29
C LEU A 225 -1.90 -8.77 -39.25
N PRO A 226 -0.85 -7.93 -39.36
CA PRO A 226 0.27 -8.21 -40.26
C PRO A 226 1.09 -9.41 -39.78
N GLU A 227 1.81 -9.99 -40.72
CA GLU A 227 2.88 -10.93 -40.44
C GLU A 227 4.03 -10.21 -39.73
N ILE A 228 4.47 -10.76 -38.59
CA ILE A 228 5.59 -10.21 -37.82
C ILE A 228 6.64 -11.31 -37.72
N GLU A 229 7.72 -11.17 -38.47
CA GLU A 229 8.87 -12.09 -38.40
C GLU A 229 9.61 -11.92 -37.07
N LEU A 230 9.95 -13.04 -36.43
CA LEU A 230 10.74 -13.09 -35.21
C LEU A 230 12.22 -13.36 -35.54
N ASP A 231 13.12 -12.80 -34.73
CA ASP A 231 14.57 -12.82 -34.97
C ASP A 231 15.18 -14.22 -35.14
N GLU A 232 14.54 -15.27 -34.59
CA GLU A 232 15.04 -16.65 -34.64
C GLU A 232 14.27 -17.52 -35.65
N GLY A 233 14.92 -17.82 -36.79
CA GLY A 233 14.62 -19.01 -37.60
C GLY A 233 13.43 -18.90 -38.55
N GLY A 234 13.08 -17.69 -39.01
CA GLY A 234 11.98 -17.48 -39.98
C GLY A 234 10.61 -17.81 -39.41
N LYS A 235 10.47 -17.79 -38.08
CA LYS A 235 9.17 -17.94 -37.41
C LYS A 235 8.41 -16.64 -37.50
N VAL A 236 7.10 -16.77 -37.68
CA VAL A 236 6.15 -15.68 -37.64
C VAL A 236 5.51 -15.65 -36.26
N PHE A 237 5.28 -14.46 -35.72
CA PHE A 237 4.52 -14.25 -34.51
C PHE A 237 3.08 -14.78 -34.67
N ASP A 238 2.67 -15.66 -33.77
CA ASP A 238 1.32 -16.19 -33.74
C ASP A 238 0.41 -15.28 -32.92
N HIS A 239 -0.59 -14.69 -33.58
CA HIS A 239 -1.59 -13.85 -32.92
C HIS A 239 -2.57 -14.75 -32.17
N ASN A 240 -2.93 -14.42 -30.92
CA ASN A 240 -3.71 -15.31 -30.06
C ASN A 240 -5.07 -14.70 -29.68
N ALA A 241 -6.11 -15.53 -29.58
CA ALA A 241 -7.47 -15.12 -29.24
C ALA A 241 -7.81 -15.43 -27.77
N CYS A 242 -7.72 -14.40 -26.90
CA CYS A 242 -7.87 -14.52 -25.46
C CYS A 242 -9.15 -15.23 -25.01
N TRP A 243 -10.31 -14.75 -25.45
CA TRP A 243 -11.60 -15.28 -25.01
C TRP A 243 -11.89 -16.67 -25.59
N GLU A 244 -11.31 -17.00 -26.73
CA GLU A 244 -11.37 -18.34 -27.29
C GLU A 244 -10.53 -19.32 -26.45
N ASP A 245 -9.31 -18.94 -26.08
CA ASP A 245 -8.47 -19.73 -25.18
C ASP A 245 -9.07 -19.88 -23.78
N ILE A 246 -9.71 -18.84 -23.23
CA ILE A 246 -10.44 -18.92 -21.97
C ILE A 246 -11.63 -19.90 -22.10
N CYS A 247 -12.38 -19.84 -23.21
CA CYS A 247 -13.50 -20.74 -23.45
C CYS A 247 -13.04 -22.21 -23.50
N HIS A 248 -11.99 -22.49 -24.27
CA HIS A 248 -11.37 -23.82 -24.32
C HIS A 248 -10.87 -24.28 -22.95
N ALA A 249 -10.16 -23.43 -22.21
CA ALA A 249 -9.64 -23.77 -20.89
C ALA A 249 -10.76 -24.12 -19.89
N ILE A 250 -11.91 -23.45 -19.95
CA ILE A 250 -13.08 -23.75 -19.13
C ILE A 250 -13.70 -25.09 -19.56
N LEU A 251 -13.92 -25.28 -20.86
CA LEU A 251 -14.53 -26.49 -21.42
C LEU A 251 -13.71 -27.75 -21.14
N GLU A 252 -12.38 -27.65 -21.27
CA GLU A 252 -11.43 -28.75 -21.11
C GLU A 252 -11.06 -28.99 -19.63
N ALA A 253 -11.53 -28.17 -18.70
CA ALA A 253 -11.25 -28.36 -17.28
C ALA A 253 -11.93 -29.63 -16.73
N HIS A 254 -11.16 -30.42 -15.96
CA HIS A 254 -11.64 -31.66 -15.33
C HIS A 254 -11.72 -31.61 -13.80
N HIS A 255 -11.08 -30.62 -13.16
CA HIS A 255 -10.94 -30.61 -11.70
C HIS A 255 -11.39 -29.32 -11.05
N MET A 256 -10.92 -28.17 -11.55
CA MET A 256 -11.27 -26.88 -10.95
C MET A 256 -11.27 -25.74 -11.97
N ILE A 257 -12.13 -24.77 -11.72
CA ILE A 257 -12.20 -23.47 -12.40
C ILE A 257 -12.29 -22.41 -11.33
N TYR A 258 -11.27 -21.56 -11.21
CA TYR A 258 -11.24 -20.44 -10.25
C TYR A 258 -11.21 -19.12 -11.01
N ILE A 259 -12.19 -18.26 -10.73
CA ILE A 259 -12.32 -16.96 -11.38
C ILE A 259 -12.34 -15.88 -10.29
N VAL A 260 -11.48 -14.88 -10.45
CA VAL A 260 -11.46 -13.68 -9.61
C VAL A 260 -11.60 -12.50 -10.54
N GLY A 261 -12.57 -11.63 -10.27
CA GLY A 261 -12.89 -10.53 -11.16
C GLY A 261 -13.42 -9.32 -10.40
N TRP A 262 -13.03 -8.14 -10.85
CA TRP A 262 -13.64 -6.90 -10.39
C TRP A 262 -15.12 -6.82 -10.80
N SER A 263 -15.45 -7.30 -12.00
CA SER A 263 -16.83 -7.50 -12.45
C SER A 263 -16.85 -8.74 -13.34
N VAL A 264 -17.85 -9.59 -13.16
CA VAL A 264 -18.14 -10.74 -14.01
C VAL A 264 -19.55 -10.53 -14.54
N TYR A 265 -19.77 -10.74 -15.84
CA TYR A 265 -21.10 -10.66 -16.43
C TYR A 265 -21.47 -12.03 -17.00
N ASP A 266 -22.34 -12.74 -16.31
CA ASP A 266 -22.71 -14.13 -16.59
C ASP A 266 -23.31 -14.33 -17.99
N LYS A 267 -24.03 -13.33 -18.52
CA LYS A 267 -24.70 -13.41 -19.83
C LYS A 267 -23.77 -13.18 -21.03
N VAL A 268 -22.49 -12.88 -20.81
CA VAL A 268 -21.55 -12.70 -21.91
C VAL A 268 -21.26 -14.02 -22.62
N ARG A 269 -21.16 -13.99 -23.94
CA ARG A 269 -20.59 -15.10 -24.73
C ARG A 269 -19.12 -14.80 -25.00
N LEU A 270 -18.25 -15.74 -24.62
CA LEU A 270 -16.81 -15.63 -24.79
C LEU A 270 -16.41 -15.68 -26.27
N VAL A 271 -17.00 -16.60 -27.05
CA VAL A 271 -16.72 -16.69 -28.49
C VAL A 271 -17.95 -16.26 -29.27
N ARG A 272 -17.77 -15.21 -30.06
CA ARG A 272 -18.83 -14.60 -30.88
C ARG A 272 -18.59 -14.82 -32.37
N GLU A 273 -17.33 -14.92 -32.75
CA GLU A 273 -16.85 -15.20 -34.10
C GLU A 273 -15.87 -16.38 -33.98
N PRO A 274 -16.34 -17.64 -34.14
CA PRO A 274 -15.48 -18.81 -33.99
C PRO A 274 -14.42 -18.87 -35.08
N SER A 275 -13.18 -19.21 -34.71
CA SER A 275 -12.14 -19.44 -35.70
C SER A 275 -12.45 -20.65 -36.57
N PRO A 276 -12.34 -20.57 -37.91
CA PRO A 276 -12.47 -21.74 -38.78
C PRO A 276 -11.44 -22.82 -38.49
N SER A 277 -10.24 -22.40 -38.03
CA SER A 277 -9.12 -23.31 -37.75
C SER A 277 -9.24 -24.01 -36.40
N ARG A 278 -10.14 -23.55 -35.52
CA ARG A 278 -10.32 -24.09 -34.17
C ARG A 278 -11.80 -24.14 -33.77
N PRO A 279 -12.50 -25.25 -34.06
CA PRO A 279 -13.90 -25.40 -33.68
C PRO A 279 -14.06 -25.53 -32.17
N LEU A 280 -15.13 -24.96 -31.64
CA LEU A 280 -15.45 -25.04 -30.22
C LEU A 280 -16.05 -26.41 -29.86
N PRO A 281 -15.68 -26.98 -28.70
CA PRO A 281 -16.36 -28.14 -28.12
C PRO A 281 -17.84 -27.86 -27.81
N GLU A 282 -18.58 -28.93 -27.49
CA GLU A 282 -19.96 -28.83 -27.01
C GLU A 282 -20.05 -27.88 -25.80
N GLY A 283 -21.00 -26.94 -25.83
CA GLY A 283 -21.16 -25.91 -24.81
C GLY A 283 -20.37 -24.61 -25.07
N GLY A 284 -19.55 -24.55 -26.13
CA GLY A 284 -18.81 -23.33 -26.48
C GLY A 284 -19.68 -22.18 -27.00
N ASP A 285 -20.93 -22.46 -27.35
CA ASP A 285 -21.92 -21.48 -27.75
C ASP A 285 -22.71 -20.88 -26.56
N LEU A 286 -22.58 -21.44 -25.35
CA LEU A 286 -23.24 -20.98 -24.14
C LEU A 286 -22.73 -19.59 -23.69
N ASN A 287 -23.55 -18.89 -22.88
CA ASN A 287 -23.02 -17.77 -22.12
C ASN A 287 -22.14 -18.25 -20.95
N LEU A 288 -21.33 -17.36 -20.39
CA LEU A 288 -20.36 -17.69 -19.33
C LEU A 288 -21.04 -18.34 -18.11
N GLY A 289 -22.19 -17.82 -17.68
CA GLY A 289 -22.93 -18.35 -16.54
C GLY A 289 -23.45 -19.78 -16.78
N GLU A 290 -24.02 -20.03 -17.94
CA GLU A 290 -24.46 -21.36 -18.38
C GLU A 290 -23.29 -22.32 -18.51
N LEU A 291 -22.18 -21.87 -19.11
CA LEU A 291 -20.96 -22.65 -19.28
C LEU A 291 -20.37 -23.08 -17.92
N LEU A 292 -20.29 -22.17 -16.96
CA LEU A 292 -19.79 -22.47 -15.62
C LEU A 292 -20.73 -23.40 -14.85
N LYS A 293 -22.05 -23.23 -14.99
CA LYS A 293 -23.05 -24.16 -14.44
C LYS A 293 -22.94 -25.55 -15.06
N PHE A 294 -22.78 -25.61 -16.38
CA PHE A 294 -22.58 -26.85 -17.13
C PHE A 294 -21.35 -27.62 -16.59
N LYS A 295 -20.19 -26.97 -16.48
CA LYS A 295 -18.97 -27.60 -15.92
C LYS A 295 -19.13 -28.01 -14.45
N SER A 296 -19.86 -27.23 -13.65
CA SER A 296 -20.17 -27.58 -12.26
C SER A 296 -21.02 -28.85 -12.16
N GLN A 297 -22.01 -29.01 -13.05
CA GLN A 297 -22.87 -30.20 -13.11
C GLN A 297 -22.11 -31.46 -13.54
N GLU A 298 -21.05 -31.32 -14.35
CA GLU A 298 -20.12 -32.42 -14.67
C GLU A 298 -19.22 -32.82 -13.48
N GLY A 299 -19.26 -32.08 -12.37
CA GLY A 299 -18.48 -32.35 -11.16
C GLY A 299 -17.17 -31.55 -11.05
N VAL A 300 -16.93 -30.58 -11.94
CA VAL A 300 -15.78 -29.68 -11.83
C VAL A 300 -16.03 -28.68 -10.70
N ARG A 301 -15.03 -28.45 -9.84
CA ARG A 301 -15.15 -27.45 -8.77
C ARG A 301 -15.03 -26.04 -9.33
N VAL A 302 -16.15 -25.32 -9.40
CA VAL A 302 -16.20 -23.92 -9.86
C VAL A 302 -16.28 -22.99 -8.65
N CYS A 303 -15.31 -22.09 -8.49
CA CYS A 303 -15.29 -21.08 -7.41
C CYS A 303 -15.05 -19.68 -7.98
N LEU A 304 -15.91 -18.74 -7.59
CA LEU A 304 -15.83 -17.34 -8.00
C LEU A 304 -15.57 -16.46 -6.78
N LEU A 305 -14.65 -15.50 -6.92
CA LEU A 305 -14.47 -14.38 -6.01
C LEU A 305 -14.67 -13.09 -6.81
N VAL A 306 -15.91 -12.60 -6.81
CA VAL A 306 -16.29 -11.35 -7.48
C VAL A 306 -16.23 -10.21 -6.45
N TRP A 307 -15.77 -9.04 -6.86
CA TRP A 307 -15.76 -7.86 -6.00
C TRP A 307 -17.20 -7.44 -5.67
N ASP A 308 -17.49 -7.32 -4.37
CA ASP A 308 -18.76 -6.81 -3.82
C ASP A 308 -18.73 -5.27 -3.80
N ASP A 309 -19.44 -4.65 -4.75
CA ASP A 309 -19.62 -3.19 -4.81
C ASP A 309 -20.62 -2.77 -3.73
N LYS A 310 -20.08 -2.43 -2.55
CA LYS A 310 -20.86 -1.93 -1.41
C LYS A 310 -21.69 -0.67 -1.67
N THR A 311 -21.52 -0.01 -2.83
CA THR A 311 -22.34 1.14 -3.25
C THR A 311 -23.53 0.77 -4.13
N SER A 312 -23.58 -0.47 -4.62
CA SER A 312 -24.76 -1.08 -5.22
C SER A 312 -25.79 -1.35 -4.12
N HIS A 313 -26.95 -0.70 -4.21
CA HIS A 313 -28.04 -0.89 -3.26
C HIS A 313 -29.31 -1.24 -4.00
N ASP A 314 -29.78 -2.48 -3.82
CA ASP A 314 -31.16 -2.87 -4.10
C ASP A 314 -32.03 -2.51 -2.87
N LYS A 315 -32.41 -1.23 -2.77
CA LYS A 315 -33.44 -0.80 -1.83
C LYS A 315 -34.74 -0.54 -2.57
N LEU A 316 -35.77 -1.33 -2.22
CA LEU A 316 -37.19 -1.06 -2.55
C LEU A 316 -37.45 -0.82 -4.05
N PHE A 317 -37.14 -1.81 -4.89
CA PHE A 317 -37.48 -1.81 -6.33
C PHE A 317 -36.84 -0.67 -7.16
N ILE A 318 -35.85 0.03 -6.63
CA ILE A 318 -35.04 1.00 -7.36
C ILE A 318 -33.62 0.43 -7.48
N LYS A 319 -33.29 -0.08 -8.67
CA LYS A 319 -31.92 -0.41 -9.05
C LYS A 319 -31.18 0.90 -9.30
N THR A 320 -30.46 1.38 -8.30
CA THR A 320 -29.42 2.39 -8.53
C THR A 320 -28.20 1.63 -9.00
N GLY A 321 -27.89 1.70 -10.30
CA GLY A 321 -26.61 1.18 -10.82
C GLY A 321 -25.49 1.78 -9.98
N GLY A 322 -24.65 0.91 -9.40
CA GLY A 322 -23.49 1.34 -8.62
C GLY A 322 -22.67 2.34 -9.44
N VAL A 323 -21.97 3.25 -8.76
CA VAL A 323 -21.14 4.29 -9.41
C VAL A 323 -20.10 3.67 -10.34
N MET A 324 -19.83 2.38 -10.15
CA MET A 324 -18.77 1.61 -10.78
C MET A 324 -19.28 0.61 -11.85
N ALA A 325 -20.58 0.58 -12.18
CA ALA A 325 -21.15 -0.25 -13.26
C ALA A 325 -20.73 -1.74 -13.20
N THR A 326 -20.77 -2.35 -12.02
CA THR A 326 -20.54 -3.78 -11.81
C THR A 326 -21.81 -4.60 -11.98
N HIS A 327 -21.65 -5.91 -12.22
CA HIS A 327 -22.74 -6.89 -12.32
C HIS A 327 -22.66 -7.98 -11.23
N ASP A 328 -22.03 -7.65 -10.11
CA ASP A 328 -21.72 -8.55 -9.00
C ASP A 328 -22.98 -9.12 -8.32
N GLU A 329 -23.98 -8.29 -8.04
CA GLU A 329 -25.26 -8.74 -7.46
C GLU A 329 -26.13 -9.54 -8.46
N GLU A 330 -25.89 -9.38 -9.76
CA GLU A 330 -26.64 -10.08 -10.81
C GLU A 330 -26.02 -11.45 -11.20
N THR A 331 -24.75 -11.68 -10.86
CA THR A 331 -23.93 -12.84 -11.25
C THR A 331 -23.96 -13.95 -10.22
#